data_AF-A0A4V1M4T8-F1
#
_entry.id   AF-A0A4V1M4T8-F1
#
_cell.length_a   1.000
_cell.length_b   1.000
_cell.length_c   1.000
_cell.angle_alpha   90.00
_cell.angle_beta   90.00
_cell.angle_gamma   90.00
#
_symmetry.space_group_name_H-M   'P 1'
#
loop_
_entity.id
_entity.type
_entity.pdbx_description
1 polymer ?
#
loop_
_entity_poly.entity_id
_entity_poly.type
_entity_poly.pdbx_seq_one_letter_code
_entity_poly.pdbx_strand_id
1 'polypeptide(L)'
;MSRGRVAFIGNMTLLPDLMYEERKQLTKCYLSYHPDAKRWLPDAKDPPHLAMWARLDVEDIYYVGGFGDSHYIGFIPVDLYSETGFGWGLDLQ
;
A
#
# COMPACT_ATOMS: atom_id res chain seq x y z
N MET A 1 1.87 -1.62 -27.37
CA MET A 1 0.89 -1.95 -26.31
C MET A 1 0.86 -0.81 -25.32
N SER A 2 -0.32 -0.25 -25.04
CA SER A 2 -0.45 0.74 -23.95
C SER A 2 -0.16 0.06 -22.61
N ARG A 3 0.53 0.76 -21.71
CA ARG A 3 0.72 0.32 -20.32
C ARG A 3 -0.05 1.29 -19.44
N GLY A 4 -1.13 0.80 -18.82
CA GLY A 4 -1.90 1.58 -17.86
C GLY A 4 -1.02 2.09 -16.72
N ARG A 5 -1.29 3.30 -16.25
CA ARG A 5 -0.63 3.93 -15.11
C ARG A 5 -1.70 4.40 -14.15
N VAL A 6 -1.41 4.27 -12.85
CA VAL A 6 -2.27 4.76 -11.77
C VAL A 6 -1.44 5.65 -10.86
N ALA A 7 -2.02 6.77 -10.44
CA ALA A 7 -1.50 7.63 -9.40
C ALA A 7 -2.46 7.58 -8.21
N PHE A 8 -1.95 7.16 -7.06
CA PHE A 8 -2.63 7.31 -5.78
C PHE A 8 -2.19 8.64 -5.17
N ILE A 9 -3.16 9.44 -4.78
CA ILE A 9 -2.97 10.79 -4.23
C ILE A 9 -3.60 10.80 -2.84
N GLY A 10 -2.87 11.34 -1.87
CA GLY A 10 -3.35 11.40 -0.50
C GLY A 10 -2.24 11.73 0.49
N ASN A 11 -2.54 11.53 1.76
CA ASN A 11 -1.67 11.90 2.86
C ASN A 11 -0.85 10.70 3.36
N MET A 12 0.41 10.95 3.73
CA MET A 12 1.26 9.92 4.34
C MET A 12 1.19 10.04 5.87
N THR A 13 0.55 9.07 6.51
CA THR A 13 0.46 9.00 7.96
C THR A 13 1.59 8.16 8.51
N LEU A 14 2.47 8.77 9.31
CA LEU A 14 3.51 8.05 10.04
C LEU A 14 2.90 7.25 11.19
N LEU A 15 3.45 6.06 11.42
CA LEU A 15 2.96 5.12 12.42
C LEU A 15 4.04 4.82 13.48
N PRO A 16 4.47 5.82 14.29
CA PRO A 16 5.52 5.62 15.29
C PRO A 16 5.07 4.71 16.44
N ASP A 17 3.81 4.83 16.85
CA ASP A 17 3.26 4.28 18.09
C ASP A 17 2.34 3.07 17.85
N LEU A 18 2.70 2.19 16.91
CA LEU A 18 1.93 0.96 16.66
C LEU A 18 1.92 0.06 17.89
N MET A 19 0.73 -0.42 18.27
CA MET A 19 0.58 -1.45 19.28
C MET A 19 1.30 -2.73 18.86
N TYR A 20 1.69 -3.56 19.83
CA TYR A 20 2.47 -4.76 19.55
C TYR A 20 1.79 -5.70 18.54
N GLU A 21 0.49 -5.96 18.69
CA GLU A 21 -0.23 -6.86 17.78
C GLU A 21 -0.41 -6.25 16.38
N GLU A 22 -0.69 -4.95 16.27
CA GLU A 22 -0.77 -4.25 14.98
C GLU A 22 0.57 -4.32 14.23
N ARG A 23 1.67 -4.02 14.93
CA ARG A 23 3.03 -4.11 14.38
C ARG A 23 3.35 -5.52 13.90
N LYS A 24 2.98 -6.54 14.68
CA LYS A 24 3.20 -7.94 14.33
C LYS A 24 2.41 -8.35 13.08
N GLN A 25 1.14 -7.94 12.97
CA GLN A 25 0.32 -8.18 11.79
C GLN A 25 0.88 -7.46 10.56
N LEU A 26 1.25 -6.19 10.71
CA LEU A 26 1.86 -5.38 9.64
C LEU A 26 3.18 -5.99 9.15
N THR A 27 4.08 -6.34 10.07
CA THR A 27 5.35 -7.02 9.76
C THR A 27 5.11 -8.33 9.02
N LYS A 28 4.16 -9.16 9.47
CA LYS A 28 3.81 -10.42 8.81
C LYS A 28 3.31 -10.18 7.38
N CYS A 29 2.40 -9.22 7.19
CA CYS A 29 1.85 -8.88 5.89
C CYS A 29 2.94 -8.34 4.95
N TYR A 30 3.71 -7.34 5.40
CA TYR A 30 4.75 -6.71 4.60
C TYR A 30 5.84 -7.70 4.14
N LEU A 31 6.31 -8.54 5.05
CA LEU A 31 7.34 -9.56 4.74
C LEU A 31 6.82 -10.72 3.88
N SER A 32 5.50 -10.92 3.79
CA SER A 32 4.95 -11.92 2.87
C SER A 32 5.17 -11.54 1.39
N TYR A 33 5.22 -10.24 1.10
CA TYR A 33 5.52 -9.70 -0.23
C TYR A 33 6.99 -9.28 -0.39
N HIS A 34 7.66 -8.90 0.70
CA HIS A 34 9.04 -8.39 0.71
C HIS A 34 9.93 -9.18 1.69
N PRO A 35 10.19 -10.48 1.45
CA PRO A 35 10.92 -11.33 2.39
C PRO A 35 12.38 -10.88 2.63
N ASP A 36 12.98 -10.21 1.64
CA ASP A 36 14.32 -9.62 1.69
C ASP A 36 14.42 -8.39 2.62
N ALA A 37 13.29 -7.74 2.91
CA ALA A 37 13.22 -6.57 3.78
C ALA A 37 13.39 -6.90 5.29
N LYS A 38 13.47 -8.18 5.69
CA LYS A 38 13.49 -8.59 7.11
C LYS A 38 14.55 -7.89 7.98
N ARG A 39 15.73 -7.59 7.42
CA ARG A 39 16.81 -6.88 8.14
C ARG A 39 16.73 -5.35 8.05
N TRP A 40 15.77 -4.84 7.29
CA TRP A 40 15.54 -3.43 7.01
C TRP A 40 14.30 -2.89 7.73
N LEU A 41 13.60 -3.73 8.49
CA LEU A 41 12.43 -3.31 9.27
C LEU A 41 12.82 -2.34 10.39
N PRO A 42 11.90 -1.45 10.80
CA PRO A 42 12.16 -0.48 11.87
C PRO A 42 12.62 -1.09 13.21
N ASP A 43 12.22 -2.33 13.49
CA ASP A 43 12.53 -3.09 14.70
C ASP A 43 13.58 -4.19 14.50
N ALA A 44 14.25 -4.23 13.34
CA ALA A 44 15.31 -5.19 13.10
C ALA A 44 16.48 -4.98 14.07
N LYS A 45 17.11 -6.08 14.50
CA LYS A 45 18.32 -6.03 15.31
C LYS A 45 19.50 -5.58 14.43
N ASP A 46 20.14 -4.47 14.81
CA ASP A 46 21.27 -3.85 14.10
C ASP A 46 20.97 -3.48 12.64
N PRO A 47 19.98 -2.59 12.37
CA PRO A 47 19.56 -2.28 11.02
C PRO A 47 20.60 -1.41 10.30
N PRO A 48 20.80 -1.58 8.97
CA PRO A 48 21.74 -0.75 8.22
C PRO A 48 21.34 0.74 8.15
N HIS A 49 20.04 1.03 8.18
CA HIS A 49 19.47 2.38 8.12
C HIS A 49 18.24 2.51 9.03
N LEU A 50 17.87 3.75 9.36
CA LEU A 50 16.62 4.05 10.04
C LEU A 50 15.45 3.87 9.07
N ALA A 51 14.47 3.06 9.47
CA ALA A 51 13.22 2.85 8.76
C ALA A 51 12.03 3.21 9.67
N MET A 52 10.91 3.57 9.07
CA MET A 52 9.65 3.85 9.77
C MET A 52 8.47 3.22 9.05
N TRP A 53 7.45 2.86 9.80
CA TRP A 53 6.16 2.48 9.23
C TRP A 53 5.37 3.74 8.87
N ALA A 54 4.77 3.72 7.69
CA ALA A 54 3.87 4.76 7.22
C ALA A 54 2.75 4.13 6.38
N ARG A 55 1.59 4.79 6.35
CA ARG A 55 0.44 4.42 5.53
C ARG A 55 0.08 5.58 4.62
N LEU A 56 -0.17 5.29 3.34
CA LEU A 56 -0.78 6.23 2.42
C LEU A 56 -2.29 6.18 2.63
N ASP A 57 -2.85 7.23 3.22
CA ASP A 57 -4.29 7.46 3.30
C ASP A 57 -4.75 8.06 1.97
N VAL A 58 -5.32 7.21 1.10
CA VAL A 58 -5.70 7.58 -0.26
C VAL A 58 -6.95 8.47 -0.25
N GLU A 59 -6.85 9.62 -0.92
CA GLU A 59 -7.95 10.58 -1.09
C GLU A 59 -8.47 10.58 -2.52
N ASP A 60 -7.58 10.42 -3.51
CA ASP A 60 -7.90 10.38 -4.93
C ASP A 60 -7.08 9.32 -5.68
N ILE A 61 -7.67 8.78 -6.74
CA ILE A 61 -7.00 7.84 -7.64
C ILE A 61 -7.17 8.34 -9.08
N TYR A 62 -6.07 8.57 -9.79
CA TYR A 62 -6.10 8.97 -11.20
C TYR A 62 -5.51 7.89 -12.09
N TYR A 63 -6.26 7.46 -13.10
CA TYR A 63 -5.85 6.39 -14.00
C TYR A 63 -5.68 6.89 -15.44
N VAL A 64 -4.63 6.41 -16.09
CA VAL A 64 -4.36 6.61 -17.52
C VAL A 64 -4.17 5.24 -18.16
N GLY A 65 -5.19 4.72 -18.84
CA GLY A 65 -5.14 3.41 -19.48
C GLY A 65 -4.37 3.39 -20.81
N GLY A 66 -4.25 4.53 -21.47
CA GLY A 66 -3.62 4.67 -22.78
C GLY A 66 -4.04 5.93 -23.51
N PHE A 67 -4.14 5.86 -24.83
CA PHE A 67 -4.72 6.95 -25.62
C PHE A 67 -6.21 7.09 -25.29
N GLY A 68 -6.64 8.33 -25.03
CA GLY A 68 -7.98 8.65 -24.50
C GLY A 68 -9.13 8.43 -25.46
N ASP A 69 -8.85 8.07 -26.72
CA ASP A 69 -9.84 7.63 -27.71
C ASP A 69 -10.25 6.15 -27.52
N SER A 70 -9.39 5.37 -26.86
CA SER A 70 -9.52 3.91 -26.74
C SER A 70 -9.51 3.41 -25.30
N HIS A 71 -9.04 4.22 -24.35
CA HIS A 71 -8.85 3.83 -22.96
C HIS A 71 -9.42 4.87 -22.00
N TYR A 72 -9.88 4.41 -20.84
CA TYR A 72 -10.31 5.27 -19.75
C TYR A 72 -9.13 6.14 -19.25
N ILE A 73 -9.40 7.44 -19.09
CA ILE A 73 -8.53 8.41 -18.46
C ILE A 73 -9.38 9.24 -17.51
N GLY A 74 -9.11 9.18 -16.21
CA GLY A 74 -9.90 9.90 -15.23
C GLY A 74 -9.74 9.41 -13.80
N PHE A 75 -10.53 10.03 -12.92
CA PHE A 75 -10.57 9.71 -11.50
C PHE A 75 -11.39 8.44 -11.22
N ILE A 76 -10.81 7.53 -10.46
CA ILE A 76 -11.49 6.34 -9.94
C ILE A 76 -11.95 6.65 -8.50
N PRO A 77 -13.25 6.48 -8.16
CA PRO A 77 -13.70 6.63 -6.78
C PRO A 77 -12.95 5.69 -5.82
N VAL A 78 -12.47 6.22 -4.70
CA VAL A 78 -11.67 5.46 -3.72
C VAL A 78 -12.46 4.29 -3.13
N ASP A 79 -13.74 4.49 -2.82
CA ASP A 79 -14.61 3.43 -2.28
C ASP A 79 -14.76 2.28 -3.30
N LEU A 80 -15.02 2.62 -4.57
CA LEU A 80 -15.10 1.64 -5.65
C LEU A 80 -13.81 0.83 -5.75
N TYR A 81 -12.64 1.48 -5.70
CA TYR A 81 -11.36 0.77 -5.72
C TYR A 81 -11.20 -0.14 -4.50
N SER A 82 -11.53 0.35 -3.31
CA SER A 82 -11.36 -0.38 -2.05
C SER A 82 -12.26 -1.61 -1.94
N GLU A 83 -13.47 -1.54 -2.51
CA GLU A 83 -14.42 -2.66 -2.53
C GLU A 83 -13.97 -3.81 -3.45
N THR A 84 -13.14 -3.55 -4.46
CA THR A 84 -12.67 -4.60 -5.38
C THR A 84 -11.73 -5.60 -4.72
N GLY A 85 -11.20 -5.26 -3.54
CA GLY A 85 -10.32 -6.13 -2.78
C GLY A 85 -11.07 -7.05 -1.82
N PHE A 86 -11.74 -8.11 -2.29
CA PHE A 86 -11.94 -9.32 -1.46
C PHE A 86 -12.11 -10.59 -2.30
N GLY A 87 -11.00 -11.33 -2.41
CA GLY A 87 -10.94 -12.69 -2.96
C GLY A 87 -9.81 -13.57 -2.41
N TRP A 88 -9.02 -13.10 -1.42
CA TRP A 88 -7.96 -13.90 -0.78
C TRP A 88 -7.75 -13.50 0.69
N GLY A 89 -8.61 -14.02 1.57
CA GLY A 89 -8.25 -14.54 2.91
C GLY A 89 -7.40 -13.69 3.86
N LEU A 90 -7.89 -12.51 4.25
CA LEU A 90 -7.54 -11.90 5.55
C LEU A 90 -8.79 -11.29 6.18
N ASP A 91 -9.65 -12.17 6.70
CA ASP A 91 -10.49 -11.82 7.84
C ASP A 91 -9.56 -11.50 9.02
N LEU A 92 -9.34 -10.22 9.26
CA LEU A 92 -8.90 -9.74 10.57
C LEU A 92 -10.16 -9.30 11.32
N GLN A 93 -10.80 -10.31 11.91
CA GLN A 93 -11.61 -10.17 13.12
C GLN A 93 -10.68 -10.07 14.33
#